data_AF-A0A357AKK5-F1
#
_entry.id   AF-A0A357AKK5-F1
#
_cell.length_a   1.000
_cell.length_b   1.000
_cell.length_c   1.000
_cell.angle_alpha   90.00
_cell.angle_beta   90.00
_cell.angle_gamma   90.00
#
_symmetry.space_group_name_H-M   'P 1'
#
loop_
_entity.id
_entity.type
_entity.pdbx_description
1 polymer ?
#
loop_
_entity_poly.entity_id
_entity_poly.type
_entity_poly.pdbx_seq_one_letter_code
_entity_poly.pdbx_strand_id
1 'polypeptide(L)' 'VFQSYALFPHYNVFNNIAYGLRLRKLADAQISGKVNNIIALVGLQGMEDRFPNQISGGQQQRV' A
#
# COMPACT_ATOMS: atom_id res chain seq x y z
N VAL A 1 -2.66 1.16 23.35
CA VAL A 1 -3.70 0.80 22.36
C VAL A 1 -2.99 0.31 21.11
N PHE A 2 -3.10 -0.96 20.77
CA PHE A 2 -2.52 -1.51 19.54
C PHE A 2 -3.42 -1.16 18.37
N GLN A 3 -3.01 -0.20 17.55
CA GLN A 3 -3.60 0.00 16.22
C GLN A 3 -3.05 -1.11 15.32
N SER A 4 -3.67 -2.29 15.36
CA SER A 4 -3.38 -3.33 14.39
C SER A 4 -4.12 -2.98 13.10
N TYR A 5 -3.48 -2.19 12.25
CA TYR A 5 -4.01 -1.97 10.90
C TYR A 5 -4.00 -3.30 10.14
N ALA A 6 -5.04 -3.59 9.37
CA ALA A 6 -5.20 -4.83 8.61
C ALA A 6 -4.28 -4.86 7.36
N LEU A 7 -3.01 -4.53 7.56
CA LEU A 7 -1.95 -4.60 6.57
C LEU A 7 -1.34 -5.99 6.57
N PHE A 8 -1.01 -6.48 5.38
CA PHE A 8 -0.23 -7.69 5.21
C PHE A 8 1.24 -7.40 5.56
N PRO A 9 1.79 -7.98 6.64
CA PRO A 9 3.13 -7.63 7.14
C PRO A 9 4.25 -8.08 6.21
N HIS A 10 3.97 -9.05 5.33
CA HIS A 10 4.90 -9.60 4.34
C HIS A 10 4.79 -8.90 2.98
N TYR A 11 3.92 -7.90 2.84
CA TYR A 11 3.82 -7.04 1.66
C TYR A 11 4.37 -5.65 1.97
N ASN A 12 5.02 -5.04 0.99
CA ASN A 12 5.36 -3.62 1.03
C ASN A 12 4.10 -2.75 0.80
N VAL A 13 4.24 -1.43 0.92
CA VAL A 13 3.15 -0.45 0.70
C VAL A 13 2.49 -0.68 -0.65
N PHE A 14 3.29 -0.83 -1.72
CA PHE A 14 2.77 -1.09 -3.06
C PHE A 14 1.88 -2.33 -3.11
N ASN A 15 2.36 -3.47 -2.58
CA ASN A 15 1.63 -4.73 -2.64
C ASN A 15 0.40 -4.76 -1.74
N ASN A 16 0.42 -4.05 -0.60
CA ASN A 16 -0.76 -3.88 0.25
C ASN A 16 -1.89 -3.17 -0.52
N ILE A 17 -1.58 -2.07 -1.20
CA ILE A 17 -2.56 -1.32 -2.00
C ILE A 17 -2.97 -2.11 -3.25
N ALA A 18 -2.00 -2.74 -3.94
CA ALA A 18 -2.23 -3.52 -5.14
C ALA A 18 -3.16 -4.72 -4.92
N TYR A 19 -3.13 -5.32 -3.72
CA TYR A 19 -3.94 -6.49 -3.38
C TYR A 19 -5.43 -6.25 -3.64
N GLY A 20 -5.97 -5.09 -3.24
CA GLY A 20 -7.37 -4.74 -3.48
C GLY A 20 -7.72 -4.63 -4.98
N LEU A 21 -6.78 -4.20 -5.81
CA LEU A 21 -6.96 -4.10 -7.27
C LEU A 21 -6.83 -5.46 -7.95
N ARG A 22 -5.92 -6.33 -7.47
CA ARG A 22 -5.80 -7.73 -7.94
C ARG A 22 -7.06 -8.53 -7.64
N LEU A 23 -7.66 -8.35 -6.47
CA LEU A 23 -8.95 -8.98 -6.13
C LEU A 23 -10.08 -8.58 -7.09
N ARG A 24 -10.02 -7.38 -7.66
CA ARG A 24 -10.95 -6.90 -8.68
C ARG A 24 -10.62 -7.38 -10.10
N LYS A 25 -9.63 -8.27 -10.26
CA LYS A 25 -9.19 -8.86 -11.54
C LYS A 25 -8.72 -7.84 -12.57
N LEU A 26 -8.12 -6.73 -12.13
CA LEU A 26 -7.46 -5.80 -13.05
C LEU A 26 -6.17 -6.45 -13.60
N ALA A 27 -5.83 -6.13 -14.85
CA ALA A 27 -4.56 -6.55 -15.43
C ALA A 27 -3.38 -5.86 -14.73
N ASP A 28 -2.27 -6.59 -14.53
CA ASP A 28 -1.09 -6.06 -13.81
C ASP A 28 -0.54 -4.76 -14.41
N ALA A 29 -0.60 -4.62 -15.74
CA ALA A 29 -0.21 -3.40 -16.45
C ALA A 29 -1.02 -2.16 -16.02
N GLN A 30 -2.29 -2.35 -15.63
CA GLN A 30 -3.16 -1.27 -15.14
C GLN A 30 -2.98 -1.01 -13.64
N ILE A 31 -2.56 -2.03 -12.88
CA ILE A 31 -2.41 -1.95 -11.42
C ILE A 31 -1.28 -0.99 -11.07
N SER A 32 -0.11 -1.11 -11.70
CA SER A 32 1.06 -0.28 -11.36
C SER A 32 0.75 1.23 -11.41
N GLY A 33 0.15 1.70 -12.51
CA GLY A 33 -0.22 3.12 -12.64
C GLY A 33 -1.26 3.56 -11.61
N LYS A 34 -2.27 2.73 -11.32
CA LYS A 34 -3.29 3.04 -10.30
C LYS A 34 -2.71 3.09 -8.89
N VAL A 35 -1.84 2.14 -8.54
CA VAL A 35 -1.20 2.09 -7.22
C VAL A 35 -0.31 3.30 -7.03
N ASN A 36 0.53 3.66 -8.01
CA ASN A 36 1.40 4.83 -7.93
C ASN A 36 0.59 6.13 -7.73
N ASN A 37 -0.55 6.27 -8.41
CA ASN A 37 -1.45 7.42 -8.22
C ASN A 37 -2.04 7.45 -6.80
N ILE A 38 -2.44 6.30 -6.25
CA ILE A 38 -2.95 6.21 -4.87
C ILE A 38 -1.86 6.59 -3.88
N ILE A 39 -0.64 6.04 -4.05
CA ILE A 39 0.51 6.32 -3.20
C ILE A 39 0.85 7.81 -3.18
N ALA A 40 0.84 8.46 -4.35
CA ALA A 40 1.03 9.90 -4.45
C ALA A 40 -0.09 10.68 -3.74
N LEU A 41 -1.36 10.29 -3.96
CA LEU A 41 -2.53 10.93 -3.35
C LEU A 41 -2.49 10.88 -1.81
N VAL A 42 -2.06 9.76 -1.24
CA VAL A 42 -1.98 9.59 0.21
C VAL A 42 -0.64 10.09 0.80
N GLY A 43 0.25 10.67 -0.03
CA GLY A 43 1.51 11.25 0.41
C GLY A 43 2.53 10.22 0.91
N LEU A 44 2.61 9.07 0.25
CA LEU A 44 3.56 7.97 0.53
C LEU A 44 4.56 7.74 -0.61
N GLN A 45 4.68 8.70 -1.54
CA GLN A 45 5.63 8.63 -2.63
C GLN A 45 7.07 8.46 -2.11
N GLY A 46 7.83 7.53 -2.70
CA GLY A 46 9.16 7.12 -2.23
C GLY A 46 9.15 6.09 -1.08
N MET A 47 7.97 5.57 -0.71
CA MET A 47 7.81 4.52 0.31
C MET A 47 7.21 3.24 -0.24
N GLU A 48 7.12 3.11 -1.56
CA GLU A 48 6.47 2.00 -2.28
C GLU A 48 7.02 0.63 -1.83
N ASP A 49 8.34 0.58 -1.65
CA ASP A 49 9.08 -0.63 -1.28
C ASP A 49 9.20 -0.87 0.23
N ARG A 50 8.71 0.07 1.06
CA ARG A 50 8.77 -0.08 2.51
C ARG A 50 7.71 -1.06 3.01
N PHE A 51 8.06 -1.83 4.02
CA PHE A 51 7.15 -2.72 4.73
C PHE A 51 6.43 -1.99 5.86
N PRO A 52 5.28 -2.50 6.35
CA PRO A 52 4.52 -1.87 7.44
C PRO A 52 5.36 -1.54 8.67
N ASN A 53 6.33 -2.38 9.03
CA ASN A 53 7.24 -2.15 10.16
C ASN A 53 8.33 -1.07 9.91
N GLN A 54 8.43 -0.53 8.68
CA GLN A 54 9.39 0.51 8.28
C GLN A 54 8.73 1.89 8.11
N ILE A 55 7.43 1.99 8.42
CA ILE A 55 6.64 3.21 8.33
C ILE A 55 5.92 3.49 9.66
N SER A 56 5.65 4.76 9.95
CA SER A 56 4.98 5.17 11.19
C SER A 56 3.51 4.74 11.22
N GLY A 57 2.88 4.69 12.40
CA GLY A 57 1.46 4.32 12.51
C GLY A 57 0.52 5.21 11.68
N GLY A 58 0.78 6.53 11.61
CA GLY A 58 0.02 7.43 10.76
C GLY A 58 0.28 7.25 9.25
N GLN A 59 1.42 6.67 8.87
CA GLN A 59 1.65 6.20 7.50
C GLN A 59 0.90 4.88 7.26
N GLN A 60 0.94 3.93 8.19
CA GLN A 60 0.20 2.66 8.11
C GLN A 60 -1.31 2.87 7.96
N GLN A 61 -1.88 3.89 8.62
CA GLN A 61 -3.30 4.23 8.50
C GLN A 61 -3.72 4.67 7.08
N ARG A 62 -2.77 5.08 6.24
CA ARG A 62 -2.99 5.60 4.88
C ARG A 62 -2.73 4.57 3.78
N VAL A 63 -2.18 3.40 4.13
CA VAL A 63 -1.92 2.27 3.22
C VAL A 63 -3.19 1.42 3.11
#